data_AF-A0A834SQT4-F1
#
_entry.id   AF-A0A834SQT4-F1
#
_cell.length_a   1.000
_cell.length_b   1.000
_cell.length_c   1.000
_cell.angle_alpha   90.00
_cell.angle_beta   90.00
_cell.angle_gamma   90.00
#
_symmetry.space_group_name_H-M   'P 1'
#
loop_
_entity.id
_entity.type
_entity.pdbx_description
1 polymer ?
#
loop_
_entity_poly.entity_id
_entity_poly.type
_entity_poly.pdbx_seq_one_letter_code
_entity_poly.pdbx_strand_id
1 'polypeptide(L)'
;METSFAVVKPQENGNATIAKISGAGGLGEGTPKSEREDDKFCDDIFGETPIGVRKLSVEDGLQIERDDLHDNWDDAEGYYNYRFGEILDGRYKVTAAHGRGVFSTVVQAKNIKAANSEPEEVAVKIVRNNDTMYKAGVDELVILKKLVGADPDDKRHCVRFFSSFKYRNHLCLVFESLNMNLREVLKKFGRNIGLRLTAVRAYAKQLFIALKHLRNCGVLHCDIKPDNMLVNEAKNVLKLCDFGNAMFAGMNEVTPYLVSRFYRAPEIILGLPYDHPLDMWSVGCCLYELHAGKVLFPGRTNNDMLRLHMELKGPFPKKMLRRGAFIEQHFDQELNFLATEEDPVTKKTLKRIILNVKPRDIGAIITGSPGEDPKMLSNFKDLLEKVFVLDPDKRLTVSQALSHPFITGK
;
A
#
# COMPACT_ATOMS: atom_id res chain seq x y z
N MET A 1 -37.54 57.26 -31.26
CA MET A 1 -37.39 57.30 -29.79
C MET A 1 -36.30 56.28 -29.47
N GLU A 2 -35.02 56.63 -29.67
CA GLU A 2 -34.13 57.31 -28.69
C GLU A 2 -34.01 56.48 -27.40
N THR A 3 -32.85 56.06 -26.90
CA THR A 3 -31.45 56.48 -27.10
C THR A 3 -30.48 55.41 -26.59
N SER A 4 -29.35 55.26 -27.30
CA SER A 4 -28.07 54.73 -26.83
C SER A 4 -27.45 55.62 -25.73
N PHE A 5 -26.49 55.14 -24.94
CA PHE A 5 -25.18 55.79 -24.74
C PHE A 5 -24.22 54.91 -23.93
N ALA A 6 -22.92 55.12 -24.17
CA ALA A 6 -21.80 54.33 -23.70
C ALA A 6 -20.73 55.21 -23.02
N VAL A 7 -19.83 54.53 -22.29
CA VAL A 7 -18.43 54.86 -21.94
C VAL A 7 -18.17 55.88 -20.80
N VAL A 8 -17.30 55.51 -19.84
CA VAL A 8 -15.96 56.10 -19.56
C VAL A 8 -15.44 55.70 -18.15
N LYS A 9 -14.18 55.22 -18.11
CA LYS A 9 -13.32 55.01 -16.92
C LYS A 9 -12.73 56.35 -16.42
N PRO A 10 -12.14 56.37 -15.22
CA PRO A 10 -10.74 56.83 -15.17
C PRO A 10 -9.80 55.95 -14.34
N GLN A 11 -8.53 55.90 -14.77
CA GLN A 11 -7.36 55.65 -13.92
C GLN A 11 -6.74 57.01 -13.56
N GLU A 12 -6.16 57.16 -12.37
CA GLU A 12 -4.85 57.82 -12.23
C GLU A 12 -4.14 57.52 -10.90
N ASN A 13 -2.82 57.64 -10.99
CA ASN A 13 -1.75 57.25 -10.05
C ASN A 13 -1.60 58.19 -8.84
N GLY A 14 -0.85 57.73 -7.82
CA GLY A 14 -0.23 58.63 -6.84
C GLY A 14 0.57 57.93 -5.73
N ASN A 15 1.87 57.78 -5.93
CA ASN A 15 2.90 57.42 -4.94
C ASN A 15 2.92 58.37 -3.73
N ALA A 16 3.22 57.86 -2.52
CA ALA A 16 4.29 58.39 -1.66
C ALA A 16 4.56 57.50 -0.43
N THR A 17 5.85 57.43 -0.11
CA THR A 17 6.59 56.57 0.81
C THR A 17 6.80 57.16 2.22
N ILE A 18 7.37 56.30 3.09
CA ILE A 18 8.28 56.56 4.26
C ILE A 18 7.63 56.54 5.66
N ALA A 19 7.89 55.48 6.45
CA ALA A 19 8.87 55.50 7.56
C ALA A 19 8.78 54.24 8.44
N LYS A 20 9.93 53.62 8.69
CA LYS A 20 10.21 52.54 9.66
C LYS A 20 10.17 53.04 11.12
N ILE A 21 9.96 52.11 12.06
CA ILE A 21 10.65 51.88 13.37
C ILE A 21 9.86 50.74 14.07
N SER A 22 10.29 49.47 13.95
CA SER A 22 11.13 48.67 14.88
C SER A 22 10.51 48.34 16.25
N GLY A 23 10.37 47.05 16.55
CA GLY A 23 10.08 46.53 17.89
C GLY A 23 9.81 45.02 17.90
N ALA A 24 10.75 44.25 18.43
CA ALA A 24 10.89 42.79 18.38
C ALA A 24 9.80 41.96 19.08
N GLY A 25 9.67 40.68 18.69
CA GLY A 25 9.10 39.64 19.55
C GLY A 25 8.73 38.32 18.85
N GLY A 26 9.60 37.30 18.95
CA GLY A 26 9.20 35.89 19.05
C GLY A 26 9.11 35.05 17.77
N LEU A 27 10.26 34.54 17.31
CA LEU A 27 10.37 33.38 16.40
C LEU A 27 10.14 32.08 17.18
N GLY A 28 9.30 31.19 16.65
CA GLY A 28 9.16 29.80 17.09
C GLY A 28 9.25 28.88 15.87
N GLU A 29 10.43 28.29 15.68
CA GLU A 29 10.76 27.33 14.63
C GLU A 29 10.03 25.99 14.84
N GLY A 30 9.50 25.42 13.75
CA GLY A 30 8.98 24.05 13.71
C GLY A 30 9.57 23.31 12.52
N THR A 31 10.79 22.82 12.66
CA THR A 31 11.47 21.93 11.71
C THR A 31 10.94 20.49 11.88
N PRO A 32 10.70 19.71 10.80
CA PRO A 32 10.44 18.29 10.93
C PRO A 32 11.71 17.60 11.44
N LYS A 33 11.62 16.95 12.60
CA LYS A 33 12.72 16.22 13.21
C LYS A 33 13.11 15.01 12.34
N SER A 34 14.42 14.88 12.22
CA SER A 34 15.18 13.74 11.69
C SER A 34 14.73 12.40 12.29
N GLU A 35 14.48 11.42 11.43
CA GLU A 35 14.55 10.01 11.82
C GLU A 35 16.02 9.61 11.95
N ARG A 36 16.44 9.34 13.20
CA ARG A 36 17.62 8.53 13.49
C ARG A 36 17.13 7.11 13.76
N GLU A 37 17.71 6.19 13.00
CA GLU A 37 18.13 4.86 13.42
C GLU A 37 17.13 4.04 14.25
N ASP A 38 16.23 3.33 13.56
CA ASP A 38 15.79 1.97 13.95
C ASP A 38 15.40 1.12 12.71
N ASP A 39 16.06 1.35 11.58
CA ASP A 39 16.05 0.41 10.43
C ASP A 39 17.07 -0.71 10.68
N LYS A 40 16.80 -1.54 11.70
CA LYS A 40 17.46 -2.84 11.89
C LYS A 40 16.43 -3.95 12.04
N PHE A 41 15.66 -4.17 10.98
CA PHE A 41 15.13 -5.49 10.64
C PHE A 41 15.18 -5.69 9.12
N CYS A 42 16.41 -5.86 8.63
CA CYS A 42 16.69 -6.57 7.40
C CYS A 42 17.86 -7.50 7.68
N ASP A 43 17.59 -8.53 8.48
CA ASP A 43 18.30 -9.81 8.51
C ASP A 43 17.49 -10.73 9.42
N ASP A 44 16.52 -11.45 8.85
CA ASP A 44 16.43 -12.88 9.14
C ASP A 44 15.65 -13.63 8.07
N ILE A 45 16.43 -14.43 7.33
CA ILE A 45 16.03 -15.30 6.25
C ILE A 45 16.08 -16.70 6.87
N PHE A 46 14.92 -17.25 7.24
CA PHE A 46 14.74 -18.59 7.81
C PHE A 46 15.38 -18.82 9.20
N GLY A 47 14.60 -18.61 10.25
CA GLY A 47 14.92 -19.09 11.59
C GLY A 47 13.72 -18.97 12.52
N GLU A 48 13.07 -20.10 12.82
CA GLU A 48 12.20 -20.20 13.99
C GLU A 48 13.01 -19.92 15.25
N THR A 49 12.43 -19.25 16.23
CA THR A 49 12.94 -19.25 17.60
C THR A 49 11.81 -19.54 18.60
N PRO A 50 12.11 -20.22 19.71
CA PRO A 50 11.17 -21.07 20.41
C PRO A 50 10.41 -20.35 21.51
N ILE A 51 9.23 -20.91 21.82
CA ILE A 51 8.41 -20.58 22.99
C ILE A 51 9.21 -20.91 24.26
N GLY A 52 9.74 -19.88 24.92
CA GLY A 52 10.39 -19.99 26.23
C GLY A 52 9.44 -19.62 27.37
N VAL A 53 8.88 -20.62 28.03
CA VAL A 53 8.12 -20.47 29.28
C VAL A 53 9.10 -20.07 30.40
N ARG A 54 8.91 -18.90 31.03
CA ARG A 54 9.56 -18.55 32.30
C ARG A 54 8.53 -18.45 33.42
N LYS A 55 8.59 -19.41 34.35
CA LYS A 55 8.03 -19.33 35.70
C LYS A 55 8.80 -18.28 36.50
N LEU A 56 8.09 -17.41 37.22
CA LEU A 56 8.62 -16.67 38.36
C LEU A 56 7.65 -16.75 39.54
N SER A 57 8.26 -16.82 40.71
CA SER A 57 7.79 -17.22 42.02
C SER A 57 6.97 -16.16 42.75
N VAL A 58 6.13 -16.66 43.67
CA VAL A 58 5.28 -15.95 44.62
C VAL A 58 6.13 -15.39 45.76
N GLU A 59 5.86 -14.14 46.17
CA GLU A 59 5.97 -13.70 47.58
C GLU A 59 5.03 -12.51 47.85
N ASP A 60 4.41 -12.55 49.03
CA ASP A 60 3.26 -11.78 49.52
C ASP A 60 3.55 -10.33 49.93
N GLY A 61 2.50 -9.48 49.90
CA GLY A 61 2.46 -8.21 50.63
C GLY A 61 1.39 -7.22 50.17
N LEU A 62 0.20 -7.29 50.78
CA LEU A 62 -0.97 -6.42 50.57
C LEU A 62 -0.73 -4.93 50.91
N GLN A 63 -1.13 -4.02 50.01
CA GLN A 63 -1.86 -2.79 50.35
C GLN A 63 -2.91 -2.51 49.28
N ILE A 64 -4.18 -2.43 49.71
CA ILE A 64 -5.34 -2.10 48.88
C ILE A 64 -5.51 -0.59 48.94
N GLU A 65 -5.03 0.12 47.92
CA GLU A 65 -5.55 1.43 47.56
C GLU A 65 -6.55 1.23 46.42
N ARG A 66 -7.78 1.70 46.66
CA ARG A 66 -8.81 1.79 45.62
C ARG A 66 -8.44 2.96 44.70
N ASP A 67 -7.48 2.72 43.83
CA ASP A 67 -7.35 3.49 42.60
C ASP A 67 -8.47 3.06 41.67
N ASP A 68 -9.12 4.03 41.05
CA ASP A 68 -10.01 3.80 39.91
C ASP A 68 -9.26 2.93 38.89
N LEU A 69 -9.61 1.64 38.84
CA LEU A 69 -9.05 0.67 37.90
C LEU A 69 -9.44 1.13 36.49
N HIS A 70 -8.63 2.00 35.91
CA HIS A 70 -8.54 2.11 34.48
C HIS A 70 -8.06 0.75 34.00
N ASP A 71 -9.01 -0.11 33.64
CA ASP A 71 -8.71 -1.36 32.96
C ASP A 71 -7.85 -0.99 31.74
N ASN A 72 -6.55 -1.22 31.85
CA ASN A 72 -5.61 -0.89 30.78
C ASN A 72 -5.69 -1.99 29.72
N TRP A 73 -6.78 -1.96 28.96
CA TRP A 73 -7.03 -2.87 27.85
C TRP A 73 -6.05 -2.68 26.70
N ASP A 74 -5.27 -1.60 26.73
CA ASP A 74 -4.39 -1.16 25.66
C ASP A 74 -2.93 -1.40 26.07
N ASP A 75 -2.06 -1.74 25.13
CA ASP A 75 -0.62 -1.66 25.34
C ASP A 75 -0.13 -0.19 25.27
N ALA A 76 1.14 0.04 25.62
CA ALA A 76 1.73 1.38 25.65
C ALA A 76 1.65 2.12 24.30
N GLU A 77 1.43 1.38 23.20
CA GLU A 77 1.30 1.94 21.87
C GLU A 77 -0.16 1.97 21.37
N GLY A 78 -1.14 1.70 22.23
CA GLY A 78 -2.56 1.78 21.92
C GLY A 78 -3.12 0.58 21.14
N TYR A 79 -2.43 -0.58 21.11
CA TYR A 79 -3.05 -1.80 20.61
C TYR A 79 -3.93 -2.45 21.67
N TYR A 80 -5.05 -3.01 21.24
CA TYR A 80 -5.94 -3.78 22.09
C TYR A 80 -5.32 -5.12 22.52
N ASN A 81 -5.28 -5.39 23.84
CA ASN A 81 -4.83 -6.64 24.45
C ASN A 81 -5.95 -7.68 24.50
N TYR A 82 -6.28 -8.27 23.35
CA TYR A 82 -7.30 -9.31 23.24
C TYR A 82 -6.92 -10.60 23.99
N ARG A 83 -7.92 -11.37 24.42
CA ARG A 83 -7.73 -12.69 25.03
C ARG A 83 -8.41 -13.78 24.22
N PHE A 84 -7.77 -14.96 24.11
CA PHE A 84 -8.43 -16.11 23.50
C PHE A 84 -9.69 -16.49 24.29
N GLY A 85 -10.79 -16.69 23.57
CA GLY A 85 -12.10 -16.95 24.14
C GLY A 85 -12.88 -15.70 24.57
N GLU A 86 -12.29 -14.51 24.51
CA GLU A 86 -13.00 -13.25 24.75
C GLU A 86 -14.13 -13.05 23.73
N ILE A 87 -15.27 -12.51 24.17
CA ILE A 87 -16.43 -12.23 23.32
C ILE A 87 -16.51 -10.72 23.05
N LEU A 88 -16.17 -10.31 21.83
CA LEU A 88 -16.30 -8.94 21.36
C LEU A 88 -17.74 -8.66 20.97
N ASP A 89 -18.26 -7.47 21.33
CA ASP A 89 -19.63 -7.02 21.01
C ASP A 89 -20.74 -8.02 21.41
N GLY A 90 -20.48 -8.85 22.42
CA GLY A 90 -21.40 -9.93 22.84
C GLY A 90 -21.73 -10.94 21.73
N ARG A 91 -20.89 -11.05 20.68
CA ARG A 91 -21.18 -11.82 19.45
C ARG A 91 -19.98 -12.54 18.85
N TYR A 92 -18.78 -11.97 18.90
CA TYR A 92 -17.61 -12.51 18.20
C TYR A 92 -16.61 -13.06 19.21
N LYS A 93 -16.54 -14.40 19.34
CA LYS A 93 -15.62 -15.07 20.24
C LYS A 93 -14.24 -15.22 19.59
N VAL A 94 -13.21 -14.59 20.14
CA VAL A 94 -11.83 -14.65 19.60
C VAL A 94 -11.29 -16.08 19.68
N THR A 95 -10.88 -16.62 18.54
CA THR A 95 -10.39 -18.02 18.43
C THR A 95 -8.91 -18.10 18.10
N ALA A 96 -8.39 -17.22 17.24
CA ALA A 96 -6.99 -17.23 16.83
C ALA A 96 -6.47 -15.81 16.55
N ALA A 97 -5.15 -15.65 16.68
CA ALA A 97 -4.45 -14.48 16.16
C ALA A 97 -4.26 -14.64 14.65
N HIS A 98 -4.50 -13.59 13.86
CA HIS A 98 -4.30 -13.64 12.42
C HIS A 98 -3.15 -12.72 11.97
N GLY A 99 -2.95 -11.58 12.63
CA GLY A 99 -1.79 -10.73 12.41
C GLY A 99 -1.82 -9.43 13.21
N ARG A 100 -0.66 -8.78 13.34
CA ARG A 100 -0.51 -7.42 13.88
C ARG A 100 0.19 -6.59 12.82
N GLY A 101 -0.44 -5.48 12.42
CA GLY A 101 0.13 -4.50 11.51
C GLY A 101 0.26 -3.14 12.20
N VAL A 102 0.88 -2.16 11.53
CA VAL A 102 1.14 -0.82 12.07
C VAL A 102 -0.14 -0.12 12.57
N PHE A 103 -1.27 -0.36 11.92
CA PHE A 103 -2.54 0.34 12.16
C PHE A 103 -3.50 -0.42 13.09
N SER A 104 -3.36 -1.74 13.18
CA SER A 104 -4.40 -2.60 13.77
C SER A 104 -3.90 -4.01 14.06
N THR A 105 -4.63 -4.70 14.91
CA THR A 105 -4.52 -6.14 15.09
C THR A 105 -5.69 -6.83 14.39
N VAL A 106 -5.45 -7.96 13.72
CA VAL A 106 -6.49 -8.81 13.13
C VAL A 106 -6.56 -10.12 13.88
N VAL A 107 -7.75 -10.47 14.33
CA VAL A 107 -8.04 -11.74 15.00
C VAL A 107 -9.09 -12.52 14.21
N GLN A 108 -8.98 -13.85 14.25
CA GLN A 108 -10.07 -14.73 13.82
C GLN A 108 -11.05 -14.87 15.00
N ALA A 109 -12.34 -14.82 14.69
CA ALA A 109 -13.39 -14.99 15.68
C ALA A 109 -14.54 -15.86 15.15
N LYS A 110 -15.22 -16.55 16.07
CA LYS A 110 -16.46 -17.27 15.80
C LYS A 110 -17.66 -16.37 16.13
N ASN A 111 -18.56 -16.18 15.17
CA ASN A 111 -19.85 -15.51 15.37
C ASN A 111 -20.79 -16.46 16.13
N ILE A 112 -20.91 -16.30 17.45
CA ILE A 112 -21.72 -17.19 18.31
C ILE A 112 -23.22 -16.95 18.20
N LYS A 113 -23.63 -15.86 17.54
CA LYS A 113 -25.03 -15.52 17.26
C LYS A 113 -25.33 -15.59 15.76
N ALA A 114 -24.54 -16.36 15.00
CA ALA A 114 -24.76 -16.53 13.57
C ALA A 114 -26.20 -17.04 13.34
N ALA A 115 -27.00 -16.22 12.66
CA ALA A 115 -28.32 -16.60 12.18
C ALA A 115 -28.24 -16.96 10.68
N ASN A 116 -29.21 -17.73 10.19
CA ASN A 116 -29.22 -18.32 8.85
C ASN A 116 -28.68 -17.39 7.75
N SER A 117 -27.59 -17.83 7.11
CA SER A 117 -26.80 -17.17 6.03
C SER A 117 -25.62 -16.29 6.47
N GLU A 118 -25.40 -16.05 7.76
CA GLU A 118 -24.18 -15.41 8.23
C GLU A 118 -23.02 -16.40 8.38
N PRO A 119 -21.77 -15.98 8.09
CA PRO A 119 -20.63 -16.86 8.29
C PRO A 119 -20.37 -17.11 9.77
N GLU A 120 -20.10 -18.37 10.10
CA GLU A 120 -19.69 -18.77 11.45
C GLU A 120 -18.32 -18.21 11.83
N GLU A 121 -17.41 -18.10 10.86
CA GLU A 121 -16.06 -17.58 11.06
C GLU A 121 -15.89 -16.23 10.38
N VAL A 122 -15.30 -15.29 11.12
CA VAL A 122 -15.03 -13.93 10.66
C VAL A 122 -13.62 -13.51 11.04
N ALA A 123 -13.09 -12.54 10.30
CA ALA A 123 -11.90 -11.79 10.70
C ALA A 123 -12.34 -10.45 11.31
N VAL A 124 -11.81 -10.10 12.47
CA VAL A 124 -12.07 -8.82 13.14
C VAL A 124 -10.77 -8.01 13.17
N LYS A 125 -10.75 -6.89 12.43
CA LYS A 125 -9.68 -5.89 12.48
C LYS A 125 -9.98 -4.89 13.59
N ILE A 126 -9.12 -4.84 14.60
CA ILE A 126 -9.22 -3.97 15.76
C ILE A 126 -8.21 -2.83 15.58
N VAL A 127 -8.72 -1.64 15.25
CA VAL A 127 -7.92 -0.43 15.01
C VAL A 127 -7.31 0.05 16.32
N ARG A 128 -6.05 0.48 16.30
CA ARG A 128 -5.37 1.05 17.48
C ARG A 128 -6.14 2.23 18.05
N ASN A 129 -6.13 2.36 19.37
CA ASN A 129 -6.74 3.47 20.09
C ASN A 129 -5.82 4.70 20.01
N ASN A 130 -5.86 5.36 18.87
CA ASN A 130 -5.13 6.58 18.55
C ASN A 130 -5.97 7.40 17.57
N ASP A 131 -6.10 8.72 17.79
CA ASP A 131 -6.99 9.57 16.98
C ASP A 131 -6.69 9.53 15.49
N THR A 132 -5.41 9.52 15.10
CA THR A 132 -4.99 9.41 13.69
C THR A 132 -5.41 8.05 13.10
N MET A 133 -5.19 6.97 13.85
CA MET A 133 -5.55 5.61 13.43
C MET A 133 -7.07 5.44 13.36
N TYR A 134 -7.80 6.02 14.30
CA TYR A 134 -9.27 6.03 14.32
C TYR A 134 -9.82 6.76 13.10
N LYS A 135 -9.30 7.95 12.79
CA LYS A 135 -9.69 8.71 11.59
C LYS A 135 -9.43 7.91 10.31
N ALA A 136 -8.25 7.33 10.17
CA ALA A 136 -7.92 6.46 9.04
C ALA A 136 -8.86 5.23 8.96
N GLY A 137 -9.22 4.63 10.10
CA GLY A 137 -10.18 3.52 10.16
C GLY A 137 -11.61 3.93 9.79
N VAL A 138 -12.03 5.16 10.09
CA VAL A 138 -13.31 5.72 9.63
C VAL A 138 -13.30 5.96 8.12
N ASP A 139 -12.20 6.48 7.57
CA ASP A 139 -12.04 6.65 6.13
C ASP A 139 -12.07 5.29 5.40
N GLU A 140 -11.36 4.28 5.94
CA GLU A 140 -11.42 2.89 5.46
C GLU A 140 -12.85 2.34 5.48
N LEU A 141 -13.61 2.56 6.56
CA LEU A 141 -15.01 2.13 6.69
C LEU A 141 -15.90 2.72 5.58
N VAL A 142 -15.71 4.00 5.23
CA VAL A 142 -16.47 4.67 4.15
C VAL A 142 -16.18 4.00 2.81
N ILE A 143 -14.90 3.74 2.52
CA ILE A 143 -14.48 3.06 1.29
C ILE A 143 -15.05 1.64 1.23
N LEU A 144 -14.91 0.85 2.30
CA LEU A 144 -15.43 -0.52 2.37
C LEU A 144 -16.94 -0.59 2.12
N LYS A 145 -17.73 0.31 2.72
CA LYS A 145 -19.18 0.40 2.49
C LYS A 145 -19.50 0.70 1.02
N LYS A 146 -18.75 1.60 0.38
CA LYS A 146 -18.92 1.91 -1.05
C LYS A 146 -18.63 0.70 -1.93
N LEU A 147 -17.51 0.02 -1.68
CA LEU A 147 -17.09 -1.15 -2.45
C LEU A 147 -18.10 -2.31 -2.34
N VAL A 148 -18.57 -2.59 -1.13
CA VAL A 148 -19.59 -3.62 -0.88
C VAL A 148 -20.93 -3.25 -1.52
N GLY A 149 -21.37 -2.00 -1.39
CA GLY A 149 -22.62 -1.52 -2.00
C GLY A 149 -22.63 -1.59 -3.52
N ALA A 150 -21.47 -1.44 -4.17
CA ALA A 150 -21.31 -1.54 -5.61
C ALA A 150 -21.04 -2.98 -6.12
N ASP A 151 -20.91 -3.96 -5.23
CA ASP A 151 -20.76 -5.39 -5.56
C ASP A 151 -21.67 -6.29 -4.71
N PRO A 152 -23.00 -6.28 -4.93
CA PRO A 152 -23.93 -7.11 -4.14
C PRO A 152 -23.67 -8.62 -4.26
N ASP A 153 -23.17 -9.05 -5.43
CA ASP A 153 -22.96 -10.46 -5.80
C ASP A 153 -21.60 -11.03 -5.36
N ASP A 154 -20.73 -10.20 -4.78
CA ASP A 154 -19.37 -10.59 -4.35
C ASP A 154 -18.47 -11.12 -5.48
N LYS A 155 -18.60 -10.56 -6.68
CA LYS A 155 -17.88 -10.98 -7.91
C LYS A 155 -16.70 -10.09 -8.26
N ARG A 156 -16.34 -9.13 -7.39
CA ARG A 156 -15.32 -8.12 -7.68
C ARG A 156 -13.99 -8.32 -6.97
N HIS A 157 -13.82 -9.42 -6.24
CA HIS A 157 -12.53 -9.80 -5.63
C HIS A 157 -11.93 -8.76 -4.66
N CYS A 158 -12.76 -7.91 -4.04
CA CYS A 158 -12.38 -7.15 -2.84
C CYS A 158 -12.91 -7.88 -1.61
N VAL A 159 -12.20 -7.80 -0.48
CA VAL A 159 -12.63 -8.44 0.77
C VAL A 159 -14.02 -7.99 1.18
N ARG A 160 -14.84 -8.95 1.59
CA ARG A 160 -16.21 -8.69 2.02
C ARG A 160 -16.23 -8.14 3.43
N PHE A 161 -16.63 -6.88 3.53
CA PHE A 161 -16.95 -6.23 4.80
C PHE A 161 -18.39 -6.53 5.21
N PHE A 162 -18.60 -6.91 6.47
CA PHE A 162 -19.92 -7.22 7.02
C PHE A 162 -20.48 -6.10 7.90
N SER A 163 -19.70 -5.65 8.89
CA SER A 163 -20.17 -4.70 9.89
C SER A 163 -19.01 -4.06 10.64
N SER A 164 -19.29 -2.98 11.34
CA SER A 164 -18.35 -2.32 12.25
C SER A 164 -19.00 -2.10 13.61
N PHE A 165 -18.22 -2.17 14.67
CA PHE A 165 -18.65 -1.83 16.03
C PHE A 165 -17.53 -1.10 16.77
N LYS A 166 -17.86 -0.47 17.89
CA LYS A 166 -16.87 0.10 18.81
C LYS A 166 -16.79 -0.78 20.05
N TYR A 167 -15.59 -1.19 20.43
CA TYR A 167 -15.38 -2.02 21.61
C TYR A 167 -14.18 -1.50 22.38
N ARG A 168 -14.41 -1.08 23.64
CA ARG A 168 -13.37 -0.54 24.53
C ARG A 168 -12.51 0.54 23.86
N ASN A 169 -13.16 1.53 23.26
CA ASN A 169 -12.54 2.63 22.49
C ASN A 169 -11.90 2.29 21.15
N HIS A 170 -11.76 1.01 20.80
CA HIS A 170 -11.29 0.61 19.46
C HIS A 170 -12.43 0.57 18.46
N LEU A 171 -12.15 1.04 17.23
CA LEU A 171 -12.97 0.74 16.07
C LEU A 171 -12.67 -0.70 15.62
N CYS A 172 -13.70 -1.52 15.51
CA CYS A 172 -13.60 -2.89 15.05
C CYS A 172 -14.35 -3.06 13.72
N LEU A 173 -13.67 -3.64 12.73
CA LEU A 173 -14.21 -3.92 11.40
C LEU A 173 -14.29 -5.44 11.21
N VAL A 174 -15.45 -5.95 10.79
CA VAL A 174 -15.74 -7.38 10.63
C VAL A 174 -15.75 -7.74 9.15
N PHE A 175 -15.01 -8.77 8.78
CA PHE A 175 -14.82 -9.22 7.41
C PHE A 175 -15.09 -10.72 7.26
N GLU A 176 -15.22 -11.18 6.01
CA GLU A 176 -15.08 -12.59 5.66
C GLU A 176 -13.73 -13.15 6.16
N SER A 177 -13.77 -14.39 6.66
CA SER A 177 -12.55 -15.11 7.05
C SER A 177 -11.91 -15.74 5.81
N LEU A 178 -10.62 -15.46 5.59
CA LEU A 178 -9.80 -16.05 4.52
C LEU A 178 -8.63 -16.81 5.13
N ASN A 179 -7.95 -17.64 4.32
CA ASN A 179 -6.98 -18.59 4.85
C ASN A 179 -5.59 -17.97 5.06
N MET A 180 -4.98 -17.45 4.00
CA MET A 180 -3.62 -16.92 4.05
C MET A 180 -3.39 -15.85 2.97
N ASN A 181 -2.37 -15.00 3.17
CA ASN A 181 -1.91 -14.06 2.14
C ASN A 181 -1.01 -14.73 1.10
N LEU A 182 -0.85 -14.09 -0.06
CA LEU A 182 0.00 -14.59 -1.13
C LEU A 182 1.50 -14.61 -0.77
N ARG A 183 1.94 -13.78 0.18
CA ARG A 183 3.31 -13.84 0.72
C ARG A 183 3.58 -15.20 1.38
N GLU A 184 2.66 -15.68 2.20
CA GLU A 184 2.73 -16.98 2.86
C GLU A 184 2.62 -18.13 1.86
N VAL A 185 1.76 -17.99 0.84
CA VAL A 185 1.71 -18.94 -0.27
C VAL A 185 3.08 -19.08 -0.90
N LEU A 186 3.74 -17.98 -1.29
CA LEU A 186 5.08 -18.02 -1.90
C LEU A 186 6.13 -18.65 -0.99
N LYS A 187 6.10 -18.36 0.32
CA LYS A 187 7.01 -18.99 1.31
C LYS A 187 6.86 -20.52 1.32
N LYS A 188 5.65 -21.05 1.16
CA LYS A 188 5.39 -22.51 1.14
C LYS A 188 5.92 -23.21 -0.11
N PHE A 189 6.02 -22.52 -1.25
CA PHE A 189 6.64 -23.09 -2.46
C PHE A 189 8.17 -23.12 -2.39
N GLY A 190 8.77 -22.26 -1.56
CA GLY A 190 10.21 -22.16 -1.37
C GLY A 190 10.84 -20.96 -2.08
N ARG A 191 12.10 -20.69 -1.75
CA ARG A 191 12.80 -19.46 -2.14
C ARG A 191 13.05 -19.41 -3.66
N ASN A 192 12.68 -18.31 -4.31
CA ASN A 192 12.91 -18.06 -5.75
C ASN A 192 12.28 -19.10 -6.70
N ILE A 193 11.21 -19.78 -6.28
CA ILE A 193 10.51 -20.77 -7.11
C ILE A 193 9.29 -20.14 -7.79
N GLY A 194 8.48 -19.42 -7.00
CA GLY A 194 7.25 -18.82 -7.49
C GLY A 194 6.17 -19.84 -7.87
N LEU A 195 5.16 -19.38 -8.60
CA LEU A 195 3.98 -20.11 -9.02
C LEU A 195 4.00 -20.35 -10.53
N ARG A 196 3.41 -21.45 -10.98
CA ARG A 196 3.20 -21.70 -12.42
C ARG A 196 2.35 -20.60 -13.04
N LEU A 197 2.61 -20.25 -14.31
CA LEU A 197 1.84 -19.20 -15.00
C LEU A 197 0.34 -19.46 -15.09
N THR A 198 -0.10 -20.72 -15.00
CA THR A 198 -1.55 -21.04 -14.94
C THR A 198 -2.21 -20.45 -13.70
N ALA A 199 -1.54 -20.53 -12.54
CA ALA A 199 -2.01 -19.93 -11.29
C ALA A 199 -1.83 -18.41 -11.30
N VAL A 200 -0.67 -17.91 -11.79
CA VAL A 200 -0.43 -16.46 -11.94
C VAL A 200 -1.49 -15.82 -12.82
N ARG A 201 -1.87 -16.45 -13.93
CA ARG A 201 -2.96 -16.00 -14.81
C ARG A 201 -4.30 -15.95 -14.09
N ALA A 202 -4.62 -16.98 -13.29
CA ALA A 202 -5.86 -17.01 -12.53
C ALA A 202 -5.93 -15.86 -11.52
N TYR A 203 -4.86 -15.62 -10.77
CA TYR A 203 -4.79 -14.50 -9.84
C TYR A 203 -4.76 -13.14 -10.53
N ALA A 204 -4.03 -13.00 -11.65
CA ALA A 204 -4.00 -11.77 -12.45
C ALA A 204 -5.40 -11.37 -12.93
N LYS A 205 -6.19 -12.34 -13.40
CA LYS A 205 -7.58 -12.09 -13.82
C LYS A 205 -8.43 -11.55 -12.65
N GLN A 206 -8.31 -12.15 -11.47
CA GLN A 206 -9.04 -11.75 -10.27
C GLN A 206 -8.62 -10.36 -9.79
N LEU A 207 -7.32 -10.08 -9.76
CA LEU A 207 -6.77 -8.76 -9.43
C LEU A 207 -7.23 -7.68 -10.39
N PHE A 208 -7.26 -7.94 -11.70
CA PHE A 208 -7.77 -6.96 -12.67
C PHE A 208 -9.28 -6.75 -12.56
N ILE A 209 -10.04 -7.76 -12.14
CA ILE A 209 -11.47 -7.58 -11.81
C ILE A 209 -11.61 -6.65 -10.58
N ALA A 210 -10.77 -6.83 -9.54
CA ALA A 210 -10.72 -5.93 -8.40
C ALA A 210 -10.35 -4.50 -8.78
N LEU A 211 -9.27 -4.30 -9.55
CA LEU A 211 -8.88 -2.97 -10.02
C LEU A 211 -9.98 -2.29 -10.85
N LYS A 212 -10.75 -3.06 -11.62
CA LYS A 212 -11.87 -2.51 -12.40
C LYS A 212 -12.97 -2.00 -11.47
N HIS A 213 -13.23 -2.74 -10.39
CA HIS A 213 -14.18 -2.33 -9.35
C HIS A 213 -13.75 -1.07 -8.62
N LEU A 214 -12.48 -1.02 -8.18
CA LEU A 214 -11.89 0.17 -7.55
C LEU A 214 -12.00 1.39 -8.47
N ARG A 215 -11.66 1.22 -9.76
CA ARG A 215 -11.82 2.27 -10.78
C ARG A 215 -13.26 2.74 -10.93
N ASN A 216 -14.22 1.83 -11.00
CA ASN A 216 -15.63 2.19 -11.11
C ASN A 216 -16.15 2.92 -9.86
N CYS A 217 -15.55 2.67 -8.70
CA CYS A 217 -15.86 3.34 -7.44
C CYS A 217 -15.04 4.62 -7.21
N GLY A 218 -14.08 4.95 -8.09
CA GLY A 218 -13.15 6.07 -7.90
C GLY A 218 -12.26 5.90 -6.67
N VAL A 219 -11.83 4.68 -6.36
CA VAL A 219 -10.98 4.33 -5.20
C VAL A 219 -9.58 3.95 -5.68
N LEU A 220 -8.56 4.49 -5.02
CA LEU A 220 -7.16 4.10 -5.13
C LEU A 220 -6.82 3.24 -3.91
N HIS A 221 -6.22 2.06 -4.11
CA HIS A 221 -5.84 1.20 -2.98
C HIS A 221 -4.56 1.66 -2.32
N CYS A 222 -3.56 2.08 -3.11
CA CYS A 222 -2.31 2.67 -2.63
C CYS A 222 -1.41 1.77 -1.76
N ASP A 223 -1.68 0.46 -1.64
CA ASP A 223 -0.80 -0.48 -0.92
C ASP A 223 -0.97 -1.93 -1.39
N ILE A 224 -1.06 -2.12 -2.70
CA ILE A 224 -1.18 -3.44 -3.31
C ILE A 224 0.17 -4.17 -3.23
N LYS A 225 0.19 -5.28 -2.49
CA LYS A 225 1.34 -6.17 -2.30
C LYS A 225 0.87 -7.59 -1.94
N PRO A 226 1.70 -8.63 -2.07
CA PRO A 226 1.29 -10.01 -1.77
C PRO A 226 0.73 -10.21 -0.36
N ASP A 227 1.19 -9.40 0.61
CA ASP A 227 0.76 -9.41 2.00
C ASP A 227 -0.71 -8.96 2.17
N ASN A 228 -1.21 -8.13 1.25
CA ASN A 228 -2.58 -7.59 1.23
C ASN A 228 -3.49 -8.32 0.22
N MET A 229 -3.07 -9.48 -0.28
CA MET A 229 -3.83 -10.34 -1.18
C MET A 229 -4.10 -11.67 -0.49
N LEU A 230 -5.33 -11.87 -0.01
CA LEU A 230 -5.71 -13.09 0.69
C LEU A 230 -6.34 -14.11 -0.26
N VAL A 231 -6.13 -15.39 0.03
CA VAL A 231 -6.75 -16.50 -0.70
C VAL A 231 -7.58 -17.37 0.22
N ASN A 232 -8.61 -18.00 -0.35
CA ASN A 232 -9.39 -19.02 0.36
C ASN A 232 -8.58 -20.31 0.56
N GLU A 233 -9.15 -21.28 1.31
CA GLU A 233 -8.49 -22.54 1.62
C GLU A 233 -8.07 -23.35 0.37
N ALA A 234 -8.96 -23.37 -0.63
CA ALA A 234 -8.73 -24.00 -1.93
C ALA A 234 -7.71 -23.26 -2.82
N LYS A 235 -7.29 -22.05 -2.43
CA LYS A 235 -6.32 -21.20 -3.16
C LYS A 235 -6.75 -20.92 -4.61
N ASN A 236 -8.05 -20.89 -4.86
CA ASN A 236 -8.62 -20.62 -6.19
C ASN A 236 -9.35 -19.28 -6.25
N VAL A 237 -9.70 -18.70 -5.10
CA VAL A 237 -10.29 -17.36 -4.98
C VAL A 237 -9.32 -16.46 -4.22
N LEU A 238 -9.02 -15.32 -4.82
CA LEU A 238 -8.24 -14.23 -4.27
C LEU A 238 -9.17 -13.05 -3.94
N LYS A 239 -8.89 -12.40 -2.82
CA LYS A 239 -9.50 -11.14 -2.39
C LYS A 239 -8.41 -10.12 -2.11
N LEU A 240 -8.58 -8.91 -2.63
CA LEU A 240 -7.77 -7.75 -2.29
C LEU A 240 -8.27 -7.17 -0.96
N CYS A 241 -7.35 -6.94 -0.02
CA CYS A 241 -7.63 -6.61 1.37
C CYS A 241 -6.84 -5.39 1.84
N ASP A 242 -7.15 -4.91 3.03
CA ASP A 242 -6.50 -3.78 3.71
C ASP A 242 -6.62 -2.44 2.96
N PHE A 243 -7.74 -1.76 3.21
CA PHE A 243 -8.06 -0.46 2.61
C PHE A 243 -7.66 0.70 3.54
N GLY A 244 -6.80 0.46 4.53
CA GLY A 244 -6.37 1.47 5.50
C GLY A 244 -5.56 2.63 4.90
N ASN A 245 -4.92 2.41 3.74
CA ASN A 245 -4.23 3.45 2.96
C ASN A 245 -5.02 3.91 1.72
N ALA A 246 -6.21 3.35 1.51
CA ALA A 246 -7.00 3.65 0.33
C ALA A 246 -7.60 5.05 0.41
N MET A 247 -7.83 5.66 -0.75
CA MET A 247 -8.37 7.02 -0.85
C MET A 247 -9.24 7.20 -2.10
N PHE A 248 -10.05 8.25 -2.13
CA PHE A 248 -10.81 8.60 -3.32
C PHE A 248 -9.93 9.33 -4.34
N ALA A 249 -10.05 8.94 -5.61
CA ALA A 249 -9.37 9.61 -6.71
C ALA A 249 -9.72 11.12 -6.75
N GLY A 250 -8.73 11.95 -7.05
CA GLY A 250 -8.88 13.40 -7.12
C GLY A 250 -8.73 14.15 -5.78
N MET A 251 -8.65 13.44 -4.64
CA MET A 251 -8.39 14.02 -3.31
C MET A 251 -6.94 13.79 -2.86
N ASN A 252 -6.00 13.78 -3.81
CA ASN A 252 -4.66 13.22 -3.63
C ASN A 252 -3.63 14.30 -3.24
N GLU A 253 -2.98 14.13 -2.09
CA GLU A 253 -1.83 14.95 -1.71
C GLU A 253 -0.54 14.39 -2.33
N VAL A 254 0.30 15.25 -2.91
CA VAL A 254 1.56 14.83 -3.50
C VAL A 254 2.55 14.47 -2.39
N THR A 255 2.87 13.18 -2.26
CA THR A 255 3.85 12.66 -1.29
C THR A 255 4.72 11.56 -1.91
N PRO A 256 6.05 11.53 -1.66
CA PRO A 256 6.94 10.55 -2.27
C PRO A 256 6.94 9.19 -1.57
N TYR A 257 6.16 9.03 -0.50
CA TYR A 257 6.17 7.84 0.36
C TYR A 257 4.87 7.02 0.35
N LEU A 258 3.89 7.39 -0.46
CA LEU A 258 2.69 6.58 -0.68
C LEU A 258 3.08 5.22 -1.31
N VAL A 259 2.35 4.15 -0.99
CA VAL A 259 2.64 2.76 -1.40
C VAL A 259 3.89 2.17 -0.76
N SER A 260 3.83 0.90 -0.36
CA SER A 260 5.02 0.14 0.05
C SER A 260 6.13 0.20 -1.02
N ARG A 261 7.35 0.55 -0.60
CA ARG A 261 8.48 0.97 -1.47
C ARG A 261 8.70 0.08 -2.71
N PHE A 262 8.75 -1.25 -2.54
CA PHE A 262 9.05 -2.18 -3.65
C PHE A 262 7.94 -2.27 -4.72
N TYR A 263 6.74 -1.78 -4.41
CA TYR A 263 5.56 -1.77 -5.28
C TYR A 263 5.18 -0.35 -5.74
N ARG A 264 5.99 0.65 -5.36
CA ARG A 264 5.72 2.08 -5.57
C ARG A 264 5.98 2.47 -7.02
N ALA A 265 4.99 3.10 -7.64
CA ALA A 265 5.07 3.59 -9.00
C ALA A 265 6.01 4.82 -9.12
N PRO A 266 6.67 5.03 -10.27
CA PRO A 266 7.59 6.15 -10.45
C PRO A 266 6.94 7.52 -10.28
N GLU A 267 5.68 7.68 -10.68
CA GLU A 267 4.95 8.95 -10.54
C GLU A 267 4.81 9.39 -9.08
N ILE A 268 4.73 8.46 -8.14
CA ILE A 268 4.71 8.76 -6.71
C ILE A 268 6.06 9.32 -6.27
N ILE A 269 7.15 8.61 -6.62
CA ILE A 269 8.51 9.01 -6.24
C ILE A 269 8.88 10.37 -6.83
N LEU A 270 8.50 10.62 -8.09
CA LEU A 270 8.81 11.86 -8.80
C LEU A 270 7.91 13.04 -8.39
N GLY A 271 6.83 12.80 -7.63
CA GLY A 271 5.89 13.83 -7.22
C GLY A 271 5.02 14.33 -8.38
N LEU A 272 4.56 13.42 -9.24
CA LEU A 272 3.61 13.72 -10.31
C LEU A 272 2.18 13.57 -9.79
N PRO A 273 1.18 14.21 -10.44
CA PRO A 273 -0.21 13.84 -10.27
C PRO A 273 -0.39 12.34 -10.55
N TYR A 274 -1.13 11.66 -9.67
CA TYR A 274 -1.32 10.22 -9.73
C TYR A 274 -2.80 9.85 -9.58
N ASP A 275 -3.15 8.69 -10.12
CA ASP A 275 -4.50 8.13 -10.15
C ASP A 275 -4.40 6.58 -10.27
N HIS A 276 -5.47 5.90 -10.67
CA HIS A 276 -5.56 4.44 -10.82
C HIS A 276 -4.36 3.72 -11.51
N PRO A 277 -3.60 4.32 -12.45
CA PRO A 277 -2.40 3.68 -12.97
C PRO A 277 -1.38 3.26 -11.92
N LEU A 278 -1.33 3.90 -10.73
CA LEU A 278 -0.40 3.52 -9.67
C LEU A 278 -0.66 2.09 -9.17
N ASP A 279 -1.93 1.71 -9.00
CA ASP A 279 -2.32 0.37 -8.53
C ASP A 279 -2.02 -0.68 -9.62
N MET A 280 -2.12 -0.30 -10.89
CA MET A 280 -1.71 -1.16 -12.01
C MET A 280 -0.21 -1.49 -11.95
N TRP A 281 0.63 -0.51 -11.60
CA TRP A 281 2.07 -0.74 -11.44
C TRP A 281 2.35 -1.74 -10.30
N SER A 282 1.72 -1.54 -9.15
CA SER A 282 1.86 -2.43 -7.99
C SER A 282 1.40 -3.85 -8.30
N VAL A 283 0.31 -4.03 -9.05
CA VAL A 283 -0.11 -5.35 -9.55
C VAL A 283 0.95 -5.96 -10.45
N GLY A 284 1.56 -5.20 -11.36
CA GLY A 284 2.69 -5.68 -12.18
C GLY A 284 3.83 -6.26 -11.35
N CYS A 285 4.26 -5.52 -10.32
CA CYS A 285 5.29 -5.98 -9.38
C CYS A 285 4.88 -7.30 -8.69
N CYS A 286 3.63 -7.39 -8.23
CA CYS A 286 3.09 -8.59 -7.60
C CYS A 286 3.05 -9.78 -8.56
N LEU A 287 2.62 -9.60 -9.80
CA LEU A 287 2.55 -10.67 -10.80
C LEU A 287 3.93 -11.24 -11.13
N TYR A 288 4.93 -10.36 -11.30
CA TYR A 288 6.31 -10.81 -11.46
C TYR A 288 6.78 -11.60 -10.24
N GLU A 289 6.54 -11.09 -9.04
CA GLU A 289 6.96 -11.74 -7.80
C GLU A 289 6.26 -13.09 -7.58
N LEU A 290 4.99 -13.20 -7.95
CA LEU A 290 4.26 -14.46 -7.90
C LEU A 290 4.86 -15.50 -8.83
N HIS A 291 5.29 -15.11 -10.03
CA HIS A 291 5.93 -16.01 -10.99
C HIS A 291 7.36 -16.36 -10.60
N ALA A 292 8.17 -15.37 -10.20
CA ALA A 292 9.61 -15.53 -9.99
C ALA A 292 9.99 -15.89 -8.54
N GLY A 293 9.06 -15.75 -7.58
CA GLY A 293 9.32 -15.95 -6.16
C GLY A 293 10.28 -14.92 -5.54
N LYS A 294 10.51 -13.78 -6.21
CA LYS A 294 11.41 -12.70 -5.78
C LYS A 294 10.84 -11.33 -6.14
N VAL A 295 11.12 -10.34 -5.29
CA VAL A 295 10.76 -8.93 -5.52
C VAL A 295 11.41 -8.42 -6.80
N LEU A 296 10.64 -7.69 -7.63
CA LEU A 296 11.13 -7.11 -8.89
C LEU A 296 12.11 -5.96 -8.66
N PHE A 297 11.73 -5.02 -7.80
CA PHE A 297 12.49 -3.81 -7.50
C PHE A 297 12.87 -3.75 -6.01
N PRO A 298 13.94 -4.44 -5.57
CA PRO A 298 14.39 -4.43 -4.18
C PRO A 298 15.20 -3.18 -3.85
N GLY A 299 14.68 -2.00 -4.19
CA GLY A 299 15.39 -0.72 -4.04
C GLY A 299 15.45 -0.26 -2.59
N ARG A 300 16.63 0.10 -2.10
CA ARG A 300 16.82 0.52 -0.69
C ARG A 300 16.22 1.90 -0.41
N THR A 301 16.23 2.78 -1.41
CA THR A 301 15.72 4.15 -1.33
C THR A 301 14.84 4.47 -2.53
N ASN A 302 14.11 5.59 -2.48
CA ASN A 302 13.36 6.11 -3.63
C ASN A 302 14.26 6.36 -4.85
N ASN A 303 15.49 6.83 -4.62
CA ASN A 303 16.47 7.02 -5.68
C ASN A 303 16.85 5.67 -6.33
N ASP A 304 17.13 4.65 -5.51
CA ASP A 304 17.45 3.31 -6.01
C ASP A 304 16.27 2.65 -6.74
N MET A 305 15.03 2.87 -6.29
CA MET A 305 13.83 2.44 -7.02
C MET A 305 13.77 3.05 -8.43
N LEU A 306 14.00 4.36 -8.58
CA LEU A 306 14.04 5.00 -9.91
C LEU A 306 15.16 4.43 -10.79
N ARG A 307 16.33 4.14 -10.20
CA ARG A 307 17.43 3.47 -10.90
C ARG A 307 16.98 2.11 -11.46
N LEU A 308 16.35 1.29 -10.63
CA LEU A 308 15.83 -0.02 -11.02
C LEU A 308 14.71 0.07 -12.06
N HIS A 309 13.83 1.08 -11.99
CA HIS A 309 12.83 1.34 -13.01
C HIS A 309 13.47 1.64 -14.37
N MET A 310 14.52 2.46 -14.39
CA MET A 310 15.26 2.75 -15.62
C MET A 310 16.09 1.55 -16.11
N GLU A 311 16.61 0.72 -15.20
CA GLU A 311 17.27 -0.52 -15.57
C GLU A 311 16.31 -1.49 -16.26
N LEU A 312 15.00 -1.41 -16.00
CA LEU A 312 14.02 -2.22 -16.72
C LEU A 312 13.56 -1.56 -18.02
N LYS A 313 13.28 -0.25 -18.00
CA LYS A 313 12.52 0.43 -19.07
C LYS A 313 13.29 1.49 -19.86
N GLY A 314 14.52 1.76 -19.47
CA GLY A 314 15.30 2.87 -19.99
C GLY A 314 14.95 4.21 -19.32
N PRO A 315 15.45 5.32 -19.87
CA PRO A 315 15.32 6.63 -19.24
C PRO A 315 13.86 7.12 -19.20
N PHE A 316 13.52 7.88 -18.16
CA PHE A 316 12.23 8.56 -18.08
C PHE A 316 12.05 9.60 -19.20
N PRO A 317 10.85 9.73 -19.78
CA PRO A 317 10.59 10.79 -20.75
C PRO A 317 10.84 12.18 -20.13
N LYS A 318 11.65 13.02 -20.79
CA LYS A 318 11.95 14.39 -20.28
C LYS A 318 10.69 15.23 -20.04
N LYS A 319 9.64 15.05 -20.85
CA LYS A 319 8.33 15.71 -20.65
C LYS A 319 7.66 15.31 -19.34
N MET A 320 7.81 14.05 -18.94
CA MET A 320 7.29 13.53 -17.67
C MET A 320 8.06 14.14 -16.50
N LEU A 321 9.40 14.12 -16.55
CA LEU A 321 10.26 14.64 -15.48
C LEU A 321 9.95 16.11 -15.16
N ARG A 322 9.81 16.98 -16.16
CA ARG A 322 9.56 18.42 -15.94
C ARG A 322 8.28 18.75 -15.15
N ARG A 323 7.36 17.78 -14.98
CA ARG A 323 6.12 17.97 -14.21
C ARG A 323 6.25 17.53 -12.75
N GLY A 324 7.34 16.84 -12.37
CA GLY A 324 7.48 16.23 -11.05
C GLY A 324 7.92 17.22 -9.98
N ALA A 325 7.25 17.21 -8.83
CA ALA A 325 7.58 18.07 -7.71
C ALA A 325 8.90 17.71 -7.00
N PHE A 326 9.37 16.46 -7.15
CA PHE A 326 10.54 15.95 -6.41
C PHE A 326 11.74 15.63 -7.32
N ILE A 327 11.74 16.13 -8.57
CA ILE A 327 12.79 15.77 -9.54
C ILE A 327 14.19 16.20 -9.12
N GLU A 328 14.35 17.34 -8.47
CA GLU A 328 15.66 17.90 -8.07
C GLU A 328 16.38 17.01 -7.04
N GLN A 329 15.64 16.11 -6.37
CA GLN A 329 16.22 15.13 -5.46
C GLN A 329 16.99 14.03 -6.23
N HIS A 330 16.58 13.76 -7.47
CA HIS A 330 16.96 12.58 -8.26
C HIS A 330 17.64 12.91 -9.59
N PHE A 331 17.49 14.12 -10.13
CA PHE A 331 18.00 14.54 -11.42
C PHE A 331 18.72 15.90 -11.32
N ASP A 332 19.72 16.12 -12.19
CA ASP A 332 20.36 17.42 -12.35
C ASP A 332 19.54 18.38 -13.26
N GLN A 333 20.09 19.56 -13.53
CA GLN A 333 19.43 20.60 -14.34
C GLN A 333 19.24 20.15 -15.80
N GLU A 334 20.11 19.28 -16.30
CA GLU A 334 20.08 18.70 -17.64
C GLU A 334 19.15 17.46 -17.74
N LEU A 335 18.53 17.07 -16.62
CA LEU A 335 17.69 15.89 -16.44
C LEU A 335 18.44 14.56 -16.56
N ASN A 336 19.71 14.53 -16.18
CA ASN A 336 20.47 13.29 -15.97
C ASN A 336 20.22 12.75 -14.57
N PHE A 337 20.17 11.44 -14.44
CA PHE A 337 19.90 10.78 -13.17
C PHE A 337 21.11 10.85 -12.23
N LEU A 338 20.86 11.26 -10.99
CA LEU A 338 21.82 11.33 -9.90
C LEU A 338 21.64 10.11 -8.98
N ALA A 339 22.40 9.06 -9.22
CA ALA A 339 22.40 7.88 -8.35
C ALA A 339 22.97 8.26 -6.98
N THR A 340 22.22 7.96 -5.94
CA THR A 340 22.62 8.17 -4.55
C THR A 340 23.28 6.90 -4.04
N GLU A 341 24.58 6.97 -3.77
CA GLU A 341 25.39 5.88 -3.24
C GLU A 341 25.94 6.27 -1.87
N GLU A 342 26.22 5.28 -1.03
CA GLU A 342 26.88 5.49 0.25
C GLU A 342 28.35 5.11 0.10
N ASP A 343 29.26 6.02 0.45
CA ASP A 343 30.69 5.73 0.47
C ASP A 343 30.95 4.57 1.46
N PRO A 344 31.53 3.45 1.02
CA PRO A 344 31.75 2.28 1.86
C PRO A 344 32.61 2.57 3.10
N VAL A 345 33.50 3.56 3.02
CA VAL A 345 34.46 3.93 4.06
C VAL A 345 33.92 5.08 4.90
N THR A 346 33.52 6.18 4.26
CA THR A 346 33.16 7.41 4.98
C THR A 346 31.71 7.47 5.42
N LYS A 347 30.86 6.54 4.95
CA LYS A 347 29.41 6.52 5.22
C LYS A 347 28.68 7.79 4.76
N LYS A 348 29.34 8.61 3.94
CA LYS A 348 28.74 9.82 3.38
C LYS A 348 27.96 9.48 2.13
N THR A 349 26.85 10.19 1.96
CA THR A 349 26.03 10.11 0.76
C THR A 349 26.73 10.84 -0.40
N LEU A 350 26.95 10.12 -1.49
CA LEU A 350 27.50 10.64 -2.73
C LEU A 350 26.43 10.60 -3.83
N LYS A 351 26.39 11.64 -4.66
CA LYS A 351 25.55 11.67 -5.86
C LYS A 351 26.42 11.51 -7.10
N ARG A 352 26.16 10.48 -7.90
CA ARG A 352 26.90 10.20 -9.13
C ARG A 352 25.96 10.26 -10.34
N ILE A 353 26.37 10.98 -11.37
CA ILE A 353 25.61 11.04 -12.62
C ILE A 353 25.72 9.69 -13.34
N ILE A 354 24.58 9.09 -13.69
CA ILE A 354 24.52 7.92 -14.56
C ILE A 354 23.90 8.34 -15.90
N LEU A 355 24.74 8.39 -16.94
CA LEU A 355 24.34 8.85 -18.28
C LEU A 355 23.71 7.73 -19.13
N ASN A 356 24.09 6.47 -18.91
CA ASN A 356 23.68 5.35 -19.76
C ASN A 356 23.20 4.15 -18.92
N VAL A 357 21.98 4.22 -18.41
CA VAL A 357 21.32 3.04 -17.83
C VAL A 357 20.94 2.10 -18.97
N LYS A 358 21.65 0.97 -19.11
CA LYS A 358 21.32 -0.05 -20.11
C LYS A 358 20.05 -0.80 -19.67
N PRO A 359 18.94 -0.72 -20.41
CA PRO A 359 17.74 -1.45 -20.06
C PRO A 359 17.99 -2.96 -20.19
N ARG A 360 17.55 -3.71 -19.19
CA ARG A 360 17.42 -5.15 -19.22
C ARG A 360 16.06 -5.47 -19.80
N ASP A 361 16.03 -6.26 -20.85
CA ASP A 361 14.77 -6.76 -21.41
C ASP A 361 13.99 -7.53 -20.33
N ILE A 362 12.68 -7.25 -20.23
CA ILE A 362 11.80 -7.98 -19.31
C ILE A 362 11.79 -9.47 -19.64
N GLY A 363 12.00 -9.81 -20.92
CA GLY A 363 12.16 -11.17 -21.39
C GLY A 363 13.41 -11.89 -20.87
N ALA A 364 14.45 -11.15 -20.48
CA ALA A 364 15.67 -11.72 -19.91
C ALA A 364 15.55 -11.99 -18.39
N ILE A 365 14.72 -11.23 -17.67
CA ILE A 365 14.52 -11.43 -16.22
C ILE A 365 13.43 -12.45 -15.90
N ILE A 366 12.48 -12.69 -16.82
CA ILE A 366 11.42 -13.69 -16.68
C ILE A 366 11.84 -14.96 -17.42
N THR A 367 12.21 -15.99 -16.65
CA THR A 367 12.50 -17.33 -17.15
C THR A 367 11.27 -18.22 -17.05
N GLY A 368 11.11 -19.13 -18.01
CA GLY A 368 10.07 -20.16 -17.96
C GLY A 368 10.47 -21.31 -17.04
N SER A 369 9.47 -21.94 -16.41
CA SER A 369 9.65 -23.20 -15.68
C SER A 369 9.59 -24.41 -16.64
N PRO A 370 10.19 -25.56 -16.29
CA PRO A 370 10.04 -26.79 -17.07
C PRO A 370 8.56 -27.15 -17.28
N GLY A 371 8.17 -27.42 -18.52
CA GLY A 371 6.78 -27.75 -18.89
C GLY A 371 5.82 -26.56 -19.03
N GLU A 372 6.34 -25.34 -18.99
CA GLU A 372 5.55 -24.12 -19.19
C GLU A 372 5.31 -23.85 -20.68
N ASP A 373 4.08 -23.45 -21.03
CA ASP A 373 3.72 -23.14 -22.42
C ASP A 373 4.48 -21.89 -22.90
N PRO A 374 5.31 -21.98 -23.96
CA PRO A 374 6.06 -20.85 -24.50
C PRO A 374 5.16 -19.68 -24.93
N LYS A 375 3.95 -19.96 -25.42
CA LYS A 375 2.99 -18.91 -25.81
C LYS A 375 2.47 -18.17 -24.58
N MET A 376 2.10 -18.89 -23.53
CA MET A 376 1.68 -18.28 -22.26
C MET A 376 2.78 -17.42 -21.64
N LEU A 377 4.04 -17.90 -21.68
CA LEU A 377 5.20 -17.15 -21.19
C LEU A 377 5.43 -15.87 -22.01
N SER A 378 5.34 -15.94 -23.34
CA SER A 378 5.45 -14.76 -24.21
C SER A 378 4.33 -13.74 -23.91
N ASN A 379 3.09 -14.20 -23.79
CA ASN A 379 1.95 -13.37 -23.43
C ASN A 379 2.11 -12.72 -22.03
N PHE A 380 2.72 -13.42 -21.08
CA PHE A 380 3.00 -12.87 -19.75
C PHE A 380 4.05 -11.75 -19.79
N LYS A 381 5.14 -11.96 -20.54
CA LYS A 381 6.18 -10.94 -20.77
C LYS A 381 5.58 -9.69 -21.41
N ASP A 382 4.77 -9.86 -22.46
CA ASP A 382 4.09 -8.76 -23.15
C ASP A 382 3.09 -8.00 -22.24
N LEU A 383 2.38 -8.72 -21.36
CA LEU A 383 1.52 -8.08 -20.36
C LEU A 383 2.33 -7.15 -19.45
N LEU A 384 3.41 -7.67 -18.84
CA LEU A 384 4.23 -6.90 -17.91
C LEU A 384 4.96 -5.74 -18.61
N GLU A 385 5.38 -5.92 -19.86
CA GLU A 385 6.00 -4.86 -20.66
C GLU A 385 5.10 -3.63 -20.79
N LYS A 386 3.78 -3.84 -20.98
CA LYS A 386 2.75 -2.80 -21.06
C LYS A 386 2.34 -2.23 -19.70
N VAL A 387 2.43 -3.02 -18.63
CA VAL A 387 2.18 -2.57 -17.25
C VAL A 387 3.30 -1.65 -16.75
N PHE A 388 4.55 -1.95 -17.09
CA PHE A 388 5.71 -1.16 -16.65
C PHE A 388 6.05 0.02 -17.59
N VAL A 389 5.08 0.53 -18.35
CA VAL A 389 5.28 1.82 -19.03
C VAL A 389 5.43 2.91 -17.96
N LEU A 390 6.56 3.63 -18.00
CA LEU A 390 6.93 4.62 -16.99
C LEU A 390 5.91 5.77 -16.93
N ASP A 391 5.46 6.24 -18.09
CA ASP A 391 4.44 7.29 -18.21
C ASP A 391 3.05 6.72 -17.87
N PRO A 392 2.42 7.11 -16.74
CA PRO A 392 1.16 6.52 -16.29
C PRO A 392 0.01 6.72 -17.29
N ASP A 393 0.04 7.81 -18.07
CA ASP A 393 -0.98 8.13 -19.08
C ASP A 393 -0.98 7.13 -20.26
N LYS A 394 0.14 6.44 -20.46
CA LYS A 394 0.34 5.43 -21.53
C LYS A 394 0.34 4.00 -21.01
N ARG A 395 0.23 3.84 -19.69
CA ARG A 395 0.25 2.53 -19.03
C ARG A 395 -1.00 1.73 -19.38
N LEU A 396 -0.84 0.41 -19.45
CA LEU A 396 -1.95 -0.51 -19.70
C LEU A 396 -3.13 -0.23 -18.77
N THR A 397 -4.30 0.03 -19.33
CA THR A 397 -5.52 0.22 -18.53
C THR A 397 -6.09 -1.12 -18.08
N VAL A 398 -6.89 -1.13 -17.02
CA VAL A 398 -7.53 -2.35 -16.50
C VAL A 398 -8.41 -3.05 -17.56
N SER A 399 -9.14 -2.28 -18.36
CA SER A 399 -9.98 -2.84 -19.44
C SER A 399 -9.15 -3.54 -20.52
N GLN A 400 -8.00 -2.96 -20.87
CA GLN A 400 -7.05 -3.58 -21.81
C GLN A 400 -6.39 -4.82 -21.19
N ALA A 401 -6.03 -4.78 -19.90
CA ALA A 401 -5.46 -5.92 -19.17
C ALA A 401 -6.40 -7.13 -19.12
N LEU A 402 -7.69 -6.91 -18.85
CA LEU A 402 -8.70 -7.98 -18.87
C LEU A 402 -8.91 -8.59 -20.27
N SER A 403 -8.63 -7.83 -21.31
CA SER A 403 -8.72 -8.26 -22.71
C SER A 403 -7.40 -8.84 -23.24
N HIS A 404 -6.34 -8.85 -22.43
CA HIS A 404 -5.01 -9.27 -22.85
C HIS A 404 -4.97 -10.77 -23.21
N PRO A 405 -4.20 -11.20 -24.23
CA PRO A 405 -4.04 -12.61 -24.59
C PRO A 405 -3.64 -13.50 -23.41
N PHE A 406 -2.76 -13.02 -22.53
CA PHE A 406 -2.40 -13.73 -21.29
C PHE A 406 -3.63 -14.08 -20.43
N ILE A 407 -4.56 -13.14 -20.26
CA ILE A 407 -5.74 -13.30 -19.40
C ILE A 407 -6.85 -14.08 -20.11
N THR A 408 -7.06 -13.82 -21.40
CA THR A 408 -8.11 -14.46 -22.20
C THR A 408 -7.75 -15.87 -22.66
N GLY A 409 -6.45 -16.22 -22.66
CA GLY A 409 -5.96 -17.49 -23.18
C GLY A 409 -5.99 -17.61 -24.71
N LYS A 410 -6.22 -16.50 -25.42
CA LYS A 410 -6.25 -16.45 -26.89
C LYS A 410 -4.86 -16.41 -27.50
#